data_AF-A0A941VWB0-F1
#
_entry.id   AF-A0A941VWB0-F1
#
_cell.length_a   1.000
_cell.length_b   1.000
_cell.length_c   1.000
_cell.angle_alpha   90.00
_cell.angle_beta   90.00
_cell.angle_gamma   90.00
#
_symmetry.space_group_name_H-M   'P 1'
#
loop_
_entity.id
_entity.type
_entity.pdbx_description
1 polymer ?
#
loop_
_entity_poly.entity_id
_entity_poly.type
_entity_poly.pdbx_seq_one_letter_code
_entity_poly.pdbx_strand_id
1 'polypeptide(L)'
;MVDADFGKQQLDLMLQSRYLHPNGQLPAYEWNFGDVNPPVHAWATIFTYRLEKARTGQGDLEWLERGFLGLDNIGVFDRSAPLPTGGYLDQADGTAWMALFCQNMLEMAVELSLTRPAYKDLAEKFLEHVLWITSSMLHAGEGIGMWDEEDGFFYDVLRLPDGRAERLKVRSMVGLLPLCAVTVFEGELRAKAPETVEALRRFLGARPELTAFIHDPARPGQGGRQMSAALNEERLRRVLAVMLDEDEFLSPYGLRSVSRYHADHPYVVHVGDQEHRVAYLPAESDTGMFGGNSNWRGPIWMPVNVLVIRALLQYYLYYGDGFTIECPTGSGRQMTLYQVAEELGGRLAGIFLKDESGRRPVYGDTRKFQEDPHWRDCLLFYEYFHGDNGAGIGASHQTGWTGAVARIMHLFATSTAAQALELGKMAAVTETAPPAGKGRARPPAGSRSQ
;
A
#
# COMPACT_ATOMS: atom_id res chain seq x y z
N MET A 1 4.00 18.52 10.15
CA MET A 1 3.12 17.32 10.26
C MET A 1 2.53 17.24 11.68
N VAL A 2 1.25 16.94 11.92
CA VAL A 2 0.57 17.65 13.03
C VAL A 2 0.82 17.10 14.45
N ASP A 3 0.66 15.80 14.74
CA ASP A 3 0.69 15.32 16.14
C ASP A 3 1.11 13.84 16.27
N ALA A 4 2.36 13.59 16.71
CA ALA A 4 2.86 12.23 16.93
C ALA A 4 2.32 11.65 18.24
N ASP A 5 2.09 12.48 19.25
CA ASP A 5 1.59 12.06 20.57
C ASP A 5 0.15 11.57 20.46
N PHE A 6 -0.68 12.27 19.69
CA PHE A 6 -2.03 11.80 19.37
C PHE A 6 -2.01 10.46 18.64
N GLY A 7 -1.11 10.30 17.65
CA GLY A 7 -0.94 9.02 16.95
C GLY A 7 -0.57 7.87 17.89
N LYS A 8 0.36 8.11 18.82
CA LYS A 8 0.71 7.14 19.87
C LYS A 8 -0.50 6.79 20.74
N GLN A 9 -1.27 7.77 21.19
CA GLN A 9 -2.46 7.55 22.02
C GLN A 9 -3.52 6.70 21.31
N GLN A 10 -3.76 6.93 20.01
CA GLN A 10 -4.69 6.11 19.23
C GLN A 10 -4.21 4.66 19.11
N LEU A 11 -2.92 4.45 18.85
CA LEU A 11 -2.34 3.10 18.77
C LEU A 11 -2.37 2.39 20.13
N ASP A 12 -2.04 3.09 21.22
CA ASP A 12 -2.11 2.55 22.58
C ASP A 12 -3.55 2.18 22.96
N LEU A 13 -4.56 2.93 22.50
CA LEU A 13 -5.96 2.59 22.69
C LEU A 13 -6.32 1.29 21.95
N MET A 14 -5.95 1.18 20.67
CA MET A 14 -6.29 0.01 19.85
C MET A 14 -5.57 -1.26 20.29
N LEU A 15 -4.32 -1.14 20.73
CA LEU A 15 -3.47 -2.27 21.12
C LEU A 15 -3.61 -2.65 22.60
N GLN A 16 -4.49 -1.98 23.35
CA GLN A 16 -4.78 -2.36 24.72
C GLN A 16 -5.39 -3.75 24.81
N SER A 17 -4.90 -4.56 25.75
CA SER A 17 -5.40 -5.92 26.01
C SER A 17 -6.89 -5.99 26.35
N ARG A 18 -7.51 -4.87 26.75
CA ARG A 18 -8.95 -4.77 27.01
C ARG A 18 -9.80 -4.74 25.74
N TYR A 19 -9.21 -4.32 24.62
CA TYR A 19 -9.88 -4.27 23.32
C TYR A 19 -9.52 -5.47 22.42
N LEU A 20 -8.46 -6.21 22.76
CA LEU A 20 -8.07 -7.43 22.06
C LEU A 20 -8.94 -8.61 22.47
N HIS A 21 -9.43 -9.35 21.47
CA HIS A 21 -10.06 -10.64 21.73
C HIS A 21 -9.00 -11.64 22.28
N PRO A 22 -9.36 -12.60 23.16
CA PRO A 22 -8.39 -13.53 23.75
C PRO A 22 -7.58 -14.40 22.77
N ASN A 23 -8.04 -14.54 21.52
CA ASN A 23 -7.31 -15.21 20.44
C ASN A 23 -6.36 -14.28 19.67
N GLY A 24 -6.23 -13.02 20.11
CA GLY A 24 -5.39 -12.01 19.49
C GLY A 24 -6.07 -11.09 18.47
N GLN A 25 -7.33 -11.28 18.13
CA GLN A 25 -7.95 -10.46 17.08
C GLN A 25 -8.16 -9.02 17.56
N LEU A 26 -7.75 -8.06 16.72
CA LEU A 26 -8.17 -6.67 16.83
C LEU A 26 -9.56 -6.51 16.21
N PRO A 27 -10.55 -6.00 16.96
CA PRO A 27 -11.89 -5.81 16.43
C PRO A 27 -11.91 -4.77 15.31
N ALA A 28 -12.62 -5.07 14.22
CA ALA A 28 -12.80 -4.12 13.12
C ALA A 28 -13.60 -2.88 13.52
N TYR A 29 -14.52 -3.04 14.49
CA TYR A 29 -15.40 -1.99 15.02
C TYR A 29 -15.62 -2.21 16.51
N GLU A 30 -15.92 -1.14 17.27
CA GLU A 30 -16.06 -1.18 18.73
C GLU A 30 -17.13 -2.15 19.26
N TRP A 31 -18.04 -2.63 18.40
CA TRP A 31 -19.18 -3.47 18.76
C TRP A 31 -19.24 -4.83 18.05
N ASN A 32 -18.31 -5.14 17.12
CA ASN A 32 -18.23 -6.46 16.50
C ASN A 32 -16.81 -7.02 16.58
N PHE A 33 -16.57 -7.84 17.61
CA PHE A 33 -15.28 -8.44 17.91
C PHE A 33 -14.92 -9.67 17.05
N GLY A 34 -15.86 -10.14 16.22
CA GLY A 34 -15.61 -11.25 15.28
C GLY A 34 -15.11 -10.79 13.90
N ASP A 35 -15.28 -9.50 13.57
CA ASP A 35 -14.83 -8.91 12.30
C ASP A 35 -13.45 -8.28 12.42
N VAL A 36 -12.73 -8.30 11.31
CA VAL A 36 -11.29 -8.16 11.30
C VAL A 36 -10.78 -7.38 10.09
N ASN A 37 -9.83 -6.46 10.30
CA ASN A 37 -9.34 -5.53 9.28
C ASN A 37 -7.88 -5.79 8.88
N PRO A 38 -7.44 -5.39 7.68
CA PRO A 38 -6.04 -5.41 7.30
C PRO A 38 -5.13 -4.77 8.36
N PRO A 39 -4.00 -5.40 8.72
CA PRO A 39 -3.20 -5.06 9.90
C PRO A 39 -2.25 -3.86 9.68
N VAL A 40 -2.80 -2.73 9.23
CA VAL A 40 -2.06 -1.48 8.97
C VAL A 40 -1.46 -0.84 10.23
N HIS A 41 -1.92 -1.26 11.42
CA HIS A 41 -1.44 -0.79 12.71
C HIS A 41 0.08 -0.98 12.88
N ALA A 42 0.64 -2.10 12.41
CA ALA A 42 2.09 -2.33 12.50
C ALA A 42 2.89 -1.29 11.71
N TRP A 43 2.40 -0.90 10.52
CA TRP A 43 3.00 0.17 9.73
C TRP A 43 2.84 1.54 10.42
N ALA A 44 1.66 1.83 10.95
CA ALA A 44 1.39 3.07 11.68
C ALA A 44 2.30 3.22 12.92
N THR A 45 2.57 2.13 13.65
CA THR A 45 3.45 2.11 14.81
C THR A 45 4.88 2.50 14.44
N ILE A 46 5.50 1.80 13.48
CA ILE A 46 6.88 2.10 13.08
C ILE A 46 7.02 3.46 12.38
N PHE A 47 5.99 3.91 11.66
CA PHE A 47 5.94 5.25 11.09
C PHE A 47 5.90 6.33 12.17
N THR A 48 5.07 6.16 13.20
CA THR A 48 4.94 7.10 14.32
C THR A 48 6.25 7.20 15.13
N TYR A 49 6.90 6.06 15.38
CA TYR A 49 8.23 6.02 16.00
C TYR A 49 9.26 6.85 15.20
N ARG A 50 9.29 6.70 13.87
CA ARG A 50 10.19 7.48 13.00
C ARG A 50 9.87 8.96 13.00
N LEU A 51 8.58 9.29 13.00
CA LEU A 51 8.14 10.68 13.02
C LEU A 51 8.62 11.39 14.28
N GLU A 52 8.53 10.75 15.44
CA GLU A 52 9.11 11.27 16.68
C GLU A 52 10.63 11.35 16.59
N LYS A 53 11.31 10.26 16.22
CA LYS A 53 12.77 10.20 16.09
C LYS A 53 13.33 11.30 15.19
N ALA A 54 12.62 11.64 14.10
CA ALA A 54 12.98 12.72 13.19
C ALA A 54 12.93 14.11 13.85
N ARG A 55 12.01 14.32 14.80
CA ARG A 55 11.77 15.60 15.47
C ARG A 55 12.65 15.80 16.69
N THR A 56 12.80 14.76 17.49
CA THR A 56 13.47 14.81 18.80
C THR A 56 14.93 14.37 18.71
N GLY A 57 15.33 13.72 17.61
CA GLY A 57 16.62 13.04 17.46
C GLY A 57 16.70 11.67 18.15
N GLN A 58 15.68 11.29 18.95
CA GLN A 58 15.62 10.02 19.67
C GLN A 58 14.20 9.45 19.63
N GLY A 59 14.05 8.21 19.17
CA GLY A 59 12.76 7.54 19.18
C GLY A 59 12.47 6.86 20.52
N ASP A 60 11.21 6.83 20.93
CA ASP A 60 10.75 6.16 22.15
C ASP A 60 10.75 4.63 21.98
N LEU A 61 11.86 4.00 22.39
CA LEU A 61 12.04 2.56 22.31
C LEU A 61 11.15 1.79 23.31
N GLU A 62 10.73 2.40 24.42
CA GLU A 62 9.83 1.75 25.38
C GLU A 62 8.41 1.70 24.83
N TRP A 63 7.94 2.77 24.20
CA TRP A 63 6.66 2.78 23.49
C TRP A 63 6.65 1.82 22.30
N LEU A 64 7.73 1.78 21.51
CA LEU A 64 7.84 0.84 20.39
C LEU A 64 7.75 -0.62 20.85
N GLU A 65 8.39 -0.96 21.97
CA GLU A 65 8.32 -2.28 22.60
C GLU A 65 6.90 -2.62 23.07
N ARG A 66 6.18 -1.69 23.71
CA ARG A 66 4.78 -1.91 24.10
C ARG A 66 3.87 -2.13 22.88
N GLY A 67 4.04 -1.33 21.83
CA GLY A 67 3.33 -1.49 20.57
C GLY A 67 3.62 -2.83 19.91
N PHE A 68 4.89 -3.25 19.89
CA PHE A 68 5.30 -4.56 19.38
C PHE A 68 4.62 -5.71 20.14
N LEU A 69 4.61 -5.67 21.47
CA LEU A 69 3.95 -6.70 22.29
C LEU A 69 2.43 -6.76 22.05
N GLY A 70 1.78 -5.61 21.82
CA GLY A 70 0.37 -5.59 21.42
C GLY A 70 0.13 -6.21 20.04
N LEU A 71 1.08 -6.05 19.11
CA LEU A 71 0.99 -6.54 17.74
C LEU A 71 1.40 -8.02 17.58
N ASP A 72 2.40 -8.53 18.32
CA ASP A 72 2.85 -9.96 18.24
C ASP A 72 1.80 -10.93 18.76
N ASN A 73 0.83 -10.42 19.54
CA ASN A 73 -0.34 -11.16 19.97
C ASN A 73 -1.46 -11.20 18.94
N ILE A 74 -1.32 -10.56 17.76
CA ILE A 74 -2.42 -10.51 16.78
C ILE A 74 -2.62 -11.86 16.10
N GLY A 75 -3.82 -12.42 16.28
CA GLY A 75 -4.27 -13.60 15.58
C GLY A 75 -4.51 -13.30 14.11
N VAL A 76 -3.85 -14.05 13.24
CA VAL A 76 -3.96 -13.90 11.78
C VAL A 76 -5.31 -14.41 11.30
N PHE A 77 -5.98 -13.60 10.48
CA PHE A 77 -7.30 -13.92 9.95
C PHE A 77 -7.20 -14.98 8.86
N ASP A 78 -7.88 -16.10 9.07
CA ASP A 78 -8.17 -17.06 8.02
C ASP A 78 -9.49 -16.64 7.34
N ARG A 79 -9.38 -16.17 6.10
CA ARG A 79 -10.53 -15.80 5.26
C ARG A 79 -11.03 -16.96 4.40
N SER A 80 -10.58 -18.20 4.65
CA SER A 80 -11.10 -19.41 4.00
C SER A 80 -12.50 -19.79 4.52
N ALA A 81 -13.44 -18.84 4.52
CA ALA A 81 -14.83 -19.16 4.75
C ALA A 81 -15.25 -20.20 3.70
N PRO A 82 -15.80 -21.36 4.11
CA PRO A 82 -16.22 -22.38 3.17
C PRO A 82 -17.27 -21.76 2.24
N LEU A 83 -17.01 -21.85 0.94
CA LEU A 83 -17.97 -21.43 -0.07
C LEU A 83 -19.20 -22.35 0.00
N PRO A 84 -20.39 -21.91 -0.45
CA PRO A 84 -21.58 -22.75 -0.49
C PRO A 84 -21.38 -24.09 -1.23
N THR A 85 -20.36 -24.16 -2.10
CA THR A 85 -19.95 -25.35 -2.86
C THR A 85 -18.95 -26.26 -2.13
N GLY A 86 -18.55 -25.92 -0.90
CA GLY A 86 -17.59 -26.68 -0.08
C GLY A 86 -16.11 -26.36 -0.33
N GLY A 87 -15.80 -25.49 -1.30
CA GLY A 87 -14.43 -25.05 -1.59
C GLY A 87 -13.96 -23.87 -0.74
N TYR A 88 -12.74 -23.39 -0.97
CA TYR A 88 -12.16 -22.21 -0.32
C TYR A 88 -11.37 -21.33 -1.30
N LEU A 89 -11.06 -20.11 -0.88
CA LEU A 89 -10.36 -19.11 -1.69
C LEU A 89 -8.97 -18.83 -1.11
N ASP A 90 -7.93 -19.01 -1.91
CA ASP A 90 -6.62 -18.45 -1.63
C ASP A 90 -6.63 -17.00 -2.10
N GLN A 91 -6.42 -16.06 -1.18
CA GLN A 91 -6.56 -14.64 -1.46
C GLN A 91 -5.21 -13.92 -1.53
N ALA A 92 -4.95 -13.26 -2.67
CA ALA A 92 -3.70 -12.53 -2.88
C ALA A 92 -3.56 -11.33 -1.92
N ASP A 93 -4.67 -10.67 -1.59
CA ASP A 93 -4.66 -9.55 -0.63
C ASP A 93 -4.29 -10.01 0.77
N GLY A 94 -4.94 -11.06 1.28
CA GLY A 94 -4.72 -11.59 2.63
C GLY A 94 -3.25 -11.99 2.85
N THR A 95 -2.68 -12.71 1.88
CA THR A 95 -1.27 -13.11 1.92
C THR A 95 -0.33 -11.88 1.84
N ALA A 96 -0.64 -10.89 0.99
CA ALA A 96 0.16 -9.67 0.86
C ALA A 96 0.13 -8.81 2.12
N TRP A 97 -1.03 -8.70 2.76
CA TRP A 97 -1.20 -8.02 4.03
C TRP A 97 -0.40 -8.67 5.15
N MET A 98 -0.38 -10.00 5.18
CA MET A 98 0.39 -10.73 6.19
C MET A 98 1.89 -10.61 5.96
N ALA A 99 2.34 -10.66 4.71
CA ALA A 99 3.73 -10.39 4.37
C ALA A 99 4.15 -8.99 4.83
N LEU A 100 3.35 -7.96 4.52
CA LEU A 100 3.62 -6.58 4.95
C LEU A 100 3.59 -6.44 6.47
N PHE A 101 2.66 -7.08 7.16
CA PHE A 101 2.62 -7.10 8.62
C PHE A 101 3.90 -7.69 9.22
N CYS A 102 4.30 -8.89 8.79
CA CYS A 102 5.52 -9.54 9.25
C CYS A 102 6.77 -8.73 8.89
N GLN A 103 6.79 -8.03 7.75
CA GLN A 103 7.88 -7.10 7.41
C GLN A 103 7.97 -5.92 8.39
N ASN A 104 6.83 -5.32 8.78
CA ASN A 104 6.82 -4.25 9.78
C ASN A 104 7.24 -4.77 11.16
N MET A 105 6.82 -5.98 11.54
CA MET A 105 7.24 -6.63 12.78
C MET A 105 8.74 -6.93 12.79
N LEU A 106 9.28 -7.47 11.70
CA LEU A 106 10.71 -7.67 11.48
C LEU A 106 11.47 -6.34 11.64
N GLU A 107 10.96 -5.29 11.03
CA GLU A 107 11.56 -3.96 11.10
C GLU A 107 11.62 -3.41 12.54
N MET A 108 10.56 -3.57 13.31
CA MET A 108 10.53 -3.19 14.73
C MET A 108 11.47 -4.06 15.57
N ALA A 109 11.44 -5.38 15.37
CA ALA A 109 12.31 -6.32 16.09
C ALA A 109 13.79 -6.01 15.84
N VAL A 110 14.15 -5.68 14.59
CA VAL A 110 15.50 -5.23 14.23
C VAL A 110 15.87 -3.95 14.97
N GLU A 111 15.04 -2.90 14.94
CA GLU A 111 15.33 -1.64 15.64
C GLU A 111 15.52 -1.86 17.16
N LEU A 112 14.66 -2.67 17.78
CA LEU A 112 14.75 -3.02 19.20
C LEU A 112 16.01 -3.85 19.52
N SER A 113 16.39 -4.78 18.63
CA SER A 113 17.54 -5.67 18.83
C SER A 113 18.87 -4.93 18.93
N LEU A 114 18.96 -3.71 18.40
CA LEU A 114 20.17 -2.88 18.45
C LEU A 114 20.59 -2.52 19.88
N THR A 115 19.63 -2.46 20.81
CA THR A 115 19.89 -2.17 22.23
C THR A 115 19.37 -3.25 23.17
N ARG A 116 18.48 -4.13 22.71
CA ARG A 116 17.84 -5.19 23.50
C ARG A 116 18.04 -6.56 22.83
N PRO A 117 19.08 -7.33 23.19
CA PRO A 117 19.44 -8.59 22.50
C PRO A 117 18.32 -9.65 22.44
N ALA A 118 17.36 -9.62 23.38
CA ALA A 118 16.22 -10.55 23.39
C ALA A 118 15.32 -10.46 22.12
N TYR A 119 15.37 -9.34 21.39
CA TYR A 119 14.61 -9.15 20.16
C TYR A 119 15.26 -9.77 18.92
N LYS A 120 16.48 -10.31 19.04
CA LYS A 120 17.17 -10.98 17.92
C LYS A 120 16.40 -12.21 17.42
N ASP A 121 15.99 -13.08 18.34
CA ASP A 121 15.24 -14.30 18.00
C ASP A 121 13.87 -13.96 17.36
N LEU A 122 13.26 -12.83 17.77
CA LEU A 122 12.03 -12.33 17.16
C LEU A 122 12.25 -11.78 15.75
N ALA A 123 13.38 -11.10 15.51
CA ALA A 123 13.75 -10.68 14.17
C ALA A 123 13.96 -11.91 13.26
N GLU A 124 14.61 -12.96 13.75
CA GLU A 124 14.76 -14.23 13.00
C GLU A 124 13.40 -14.87 12.72
N LYS A 125 12.52 -15.01 13.72
CA LYS A 125 11.14 -15.51 13.56
C LYS A 125 10.37 -14.77 12.46
N PHE A 126 10.32 -13.44 12.52
CA PHE A 126 9.55 -12.66 11.55
C PHE A 126 10.17 -12.68 10.16
N LEU A 127 11.50 -12.77 10.06
CA LEU A 127 12.19 -12.96 8.79
C LEU A 127 11.79 -14.30 8.13
N GLU A 128 11.79 -15.39 8.88
CA GLU A 128 11.33 -16.69 8.37
C GLU A 128 9.86 -16.61 7.92
N HIS A 129 8.98 -16.02 8.73
CA HIS A 129 7.57 -15.84 8.36
C HIS A 129 7.41 -15.08 7.04
N VAL A 130 8.10 -13.95 6.86
CA VAL A 130 8.03 -13.19 5.62
C VAL A 130 8.43 -14.04 4.42
N LEU A 131 9.52 -14.81 4.52
CA LEU A 131 9.99 -15.67 3.44
C LEU A 131 8.98 -16.77 3.10
N TRP A 132 8.42 -17.45 4.10
CA TRP A 132 7.39 -18.48 3.88
C TRP A 132 6.12 -17.91 3.23
N ILE A 133 5.61 -16.78 3.73
CA ILE A 133 4.39 -16.15 3.23
C ILE A 133 4.58 -15.64 1.80
N THR A 134 5.69 -14.96 1.53
CA THR A 134 5.95 -14.40 0.19
C THR A 134 6.23 -15.49 -0.84
N SER A 135 6.92 -16.57 -0.44
CA SER A 135 7.13 -17.74 -1.29
C SER A 135 5.81 -18.46 -1.60
N SER A 136 4.94 -18.66 -0.60
CA SER A 136 3.66 -19.37 -0.79
C SER A 136 2.67 -18.61 -1.68
N MET A 137 2.72 -17.27 -1.68
CA MET A 137 1.95 -16.41 -2.58
C MET A 137 2.20 -16.74 -4.06
N LEU A 138 3.45 -17.01 -4.41
CA LEU A 138 3.86 -17.30 -5.77
C LEU A 138 3.75 -18.79 -6.10
N HIS A 139 3.90 -19.65 -5.10
CA HIS A 139 3.87 -21.09 -5.27
C HIS A 139 3.32 -21.80 -4.02
N ALA A 140 2.05 -22.18 -4.06
CA ALA A 140 1.38 -22.92 -2.97
C ALA A 140 1.54 -24.45 -3.11
N GLY A 141 2.75 -24.94 -3.46
CA GLY A 141 3.02 -26.38 -3.69
C GLY A 141 2.61 -26.89 -5.07
N GLU A 142 2.30 -28.19 -5.18
CA GLU A 142 1.86 -28.82 -6.45
C GLU A 142 0.49 -28.28 -6.87
N GLY A 143 0.44 -27.30 -7.78
CA GLY A 143 -0.80 -26.78 -8.33
C GLY A 143 -0.70 -25.35 -8.87
N ILE A 144 -1.88 -24.76 -9.14
CA ILE A 144 -2.02 -23.36 -9.58
C ILE A 144 -1.78 -22.41 -8.39
N GLY A 145 -0.83 -21.49 -8.53
CA GLY A 145 -0.54 -20.39 -7.59
C GLY A 145 -1.17 -19.06 -8.02
N MET A 146 -1.06 -18.01 -7.20
CA MET A 146 -1.74 -16.72 -7.47
C MET A 146 -1.13 -15.95 -8.65
N TRP A 147 0.16 -16.12 -8.93
CA TRP A 147 0.83 -15.50 -10.07
C TRP A 147 0.45 -16.19 -11.38
N ASP A 148 0.02 -15.42 -12.37
CA ASP A 148 -0.23 -15.87 -13.73
C ASP A 148 0.91 -15.44 -14.65
N GLU A 149 1.63 -16.42 -15.21
CA GLU A 149 2.79 -16.15 -16.06
C GLU A 149 2.44 -15.60 -17.45
N GLU A 150 1.19 -15.71 -17.91
CA GLU A 150 0.77 -15.13 -19.18
C GLU A 150 0.44 -13.65 -18.99
N ASP A 151 -0.43 -13.37 -18.02
CA ASP A 151 -0.87 -12.00 -17.73
C ASP A 151 0.20 -11.16 -17.00
N GLY A 152 1.15 -11.80 -16.31
CA GLY A 152 2.13 -11.09 -15.49
C GLY A 152 1.51 -10.39 -14.29
N PHE A 153 0.48 -11.01 -13.71
CA PHE A 153 -0.40 -10.41 -12.72
C PHE A 153 -0.84 -11.44 -11.67
N PHE A 154 -1.28 -10.97 -10.50
CA PHE A 154 -1.80 -11.84 -9.44
C PHE A 154 -3.33 -11.91 -9.45
N TYR A 155 -3.83 -13.11 -9.17
CA TYR A 155 -5.24 -13.39 -9.04
C TYR A 155 -5.49 -14.28 -7.82
N ASP A 156 -6.67 -14.17 -7.24
CA ASP A 156 -7.14 -15.13 -6.24
C ASP A 156 -7.33 -16.50 -6.88
N VAL A 157 -7.14 -17.57 -6.10
CA VAL A 157 -7.29 -18.95 -6.57
C VAL A 157 -8.46 -19.60 -5.86
N LEU A 158 -9.48 -19.99 -6.63
CA LEU A 158 -10.59 -20.81 -6.16
C LEU A 158 -10.14 -22.27 -6.10
N ARG A 159 -10.22 -22.89 -4.92
CA ARG A 159 -9.95 -24.31 -4.71
C ARG A 159 -11.24 -25.07 -4.47
N LEU A 160 -11.49 -26.07 -5.30
CA LEU A 160 -12.71 -26.88 -5.28
C LEU A 160 -12.49 -28.18 -4.48
N PRO A 161 -13.56 -28.75 -3.88
CA PRO A 161 -13.46 -30.00 -3.11
C PRO A 161 -12.95 -31.21 -3.91
N ASP A 162 -13.07 -31.17 -5.24
CA ASP A 162 -12.60 -32.22 -6.14
C ASP A 162 -11.09 -32.12 -6.45
N GLY A 163 -10.37 -31.19 -5.81
CA GLY A 163 -8.94 -30.95 -5.98
C GLY A 163 -8.58 -30.05 -7.16
N ARG A 164 -9.56 -29.59 -7.95
CA ARG A 164 -9.30 -28.59 -9.00
C ARG A 164 -9.05 -27.21 -8.38
N ALA A 165 -8.23 -26.42 -9.07
CA ALA A 165 -7.97 -25.04 -8.74
C ALA A 165 -8.11 -24.16 -10.00
N GLU A 166 -8.62 -22.95 -9.84
CA GLU A 166 -8.80 -21.99 -10.94
C GLU A 166 -8.48 -20.57 -10.46
N ARG A 167 -7.75 -19.80 -11.28
CA ARG A 167 -7.52 -18.37 -11.01
C ARG A 167 -8.76 -17.58 -11.36
N LEU A 168 -9.24 -16.78 -10.41
CA LEU A 168 -10.29 -15.81 -10.67
C LEU A 168 -9.68 -14.59 -11.37
N LYS A 169 -9.68 -14.59 -12.71
CA LYS A 169 -9.01 -13.58 -13.56
C LYS A 169 -9.70 -12.21 -13.57
N VAL A 170 -9.91 -11.63 -12.39
CA VAL A 170 -10.35 -10.24 -12.20
C VAL A 170 -9.12 -9.38 -11.96
N ARG A 171 -8.76 -8.53 -12.93
CA ARG A 171 -7.72 -7.49 -12.80
C ARG A 171 -8.20 -6.40 -11.86
N SER A 172 -8.07 -6.67 -10.56
CA SER A 172 -8.46 -5.76 -9.49
C SER A 172 -7.25 -5.31 -8.68
N MET A 173 -7.48 -4.32 -7.82
CA MET A 173 -6.51 -3.83 -6.85
C MET A 173 -5.94 -4.94 -5.95
N VAL A 174 -6.70 -6.03 -5.72
CA VAL A 174 -6.21 -7.21 -4.99
C VAL A 174 -4.93 -7.76 -5.63
N GLY A 175 -4.91 -7.85 -6.96
CA GLY A 175 -3.73 -8.31 -7.71
C GLY A 175 -2.55 -7.33 -7.70
N LEU A 176 -2.77 -6.07 -7.31
CA LEU A 176 -1.72 -5.08 -7.10
C LEU A 176 -1.15 -5.11 -5.67
N LEU A 177 -1.89 -5.62 -4.67
CA LEU A 177 -1.43 -5.58 -3.28
C LEU A 177 -0.13 -6.34 -2.98
N PRO A 178 0.22 -7.44 -3.68
CA PRO A 178 1.57 -8.03 -3.57
C PRO A 178 2.72 -7.04 -3.83
N LEU A 179 2.52 -6.03 -4.68
CA LEU A 179 3.49 -4.96 -4.90
C LEU A 179 3.74 -4.14 -3.63
N CYS A 180 2.75 -4.01 -2.75
CA CYS A 180 2.84 -3.27 -1.50
C CYS A 180 3.58 -4.02 -0.38
N ALA A 181 3.77 -5.34 -0.51
CA ALA A 181 4.52 -6.18 0.43
C ALA A 181 6.04 -6.01 0.25
N VAL A 182 6.52 -4.78 0.47
CA VAL A 182 7.92 -4.38 0.37
C VAL A 182 8.38 -3.55 1.57
N THR A 183 9.58 -3.86 2.06
CA THR A 183 10.27 -3.08 3.09
C THR A 183 11.77 -3.09 2.84
N VAL A 184 12.39 -1.91 2.84
CA VAL A 184 13.83 -1.71 2.70
C VAL A 184 14.49 -1.52 4.06
N PHE A 185 15.62 -2.18 4.27
CA PHE A 185 16.47 -2.07 5.45
C PHE A 185 17.72 -1.25 5.09
N GLU A 186 18.05 -0.26 5.94
CA GLU A 186 19.18 0.64 5.70
C GLU A 186 20.52 -0.12 5.72
N GLY A 187 21.46 0.27 4.87
CA GLY A 187 22.75 -0.44 4.73
C GLY A 187 23.57 -0.50 6.02
N GLU A 188 23.40 0.49 6.92
CA GLU A 188 24.04 0.49 8.24
C GLU A 188 23.63 -0.69 9.12
N LEU A 189 22.46 -1.28 8.88
CA LEU A 189 22.00 -2.45 9.63
C LEU A 189 23.00 -3.59 9.52
N ARG A 190 23.63 -3.78 8.35
CA ARG A 190 24.64 -4.81 8.15
C ARG A 190 25.87 -4.62 9.04
N ALA A 191 26.22 -3.37 9.32
CA ALA A 191 27.32 -3.04 10.24
C ALA A 191 26.90 -3.20 11.70
N LYS A 192 25.64 -2.86 12.04
CA LYS A 192 25.12 -2.85 13.40
C LYS A 192 24.63 -4.23 13.90
N ALA A 193 24.22 -5.12 13.01
CA ALA A 193 23.69 -6.45 13.32
C ALA A 193 24.23 -7.54 12.36
N PRO A 194 25.56 -7.77 12.30
CA PRO A 194 26.16 -8.72 11.36
C PRO A 194 25.70 -10.17 11.58
N GLU A 195 25.42 -10.55 12.83
CA GLU A 195 24.91 -11.89 13.19
C GLU A 195 23.55 -12.18 12.55
N THR A 196 22.62 -11.22 12.57
CA THR A 196 21.29 -11.34 11.95
C THR A 196 21.40 -11.51 10.43
N VAL A 197 22.33 -10.77 9.80
CA VAL A 197 22.59 -10.92 8.36
C VAL A 197 23.18 -12.29 8.03
N GLU A 198 24.04 -12.83 8.87
CA GLU A 198 24.62 -14.15 8.68
C GLU A 198 23.60 -15.27 8.89
N ALA A 199 22.74 -15.14 9.91
CA ALA A 199 21.62 -16.06 10.13
C ALA A 199 20.69 -16.10 8.90
N LEU A 200 20.36 -14.94 8.33
CA LEU A 200 19.61 -14.84 7.08
C LEU A 200 20.31 -15.58 5.94
N ARG A 201 21.60 -15.31 5.69
CA ARG A 201 22.34 -16.00 4.61
C ARG A 201 22.33 -17.51 4.79
N ARG A 202 22.54 -18.00 6.01
CA ARG A 202 22.50 -19.43 6.32
C ARG A 202 21.11 -20.02 6.07
N PHE A 203 20.05 -19.32 6.48
CA PHE A 203 18.67 -19.76 6.27
C PHE A 203 18.32 -19.86 4.79
N LEU A 204 18.64 -18.83 3.99
CA LEU A 204 18.39 -18.82 2.55
C LEU A 204 19.25 -19.83 1.81
N GLY A 205 20.53 -19.96 2.19
CA GLY A 205 21.44 -20.92 1.57
C GLY A 205 21.00 -22.38 1.79
N ALA A 206 20.32 -22.65 2.90
CA ALA A 206 19.72 -23.96 3.17
C ALA A 206 18.38 -24.18 2.43
N ARG A 207 17.75 -23.12 1.91
CA ARG A 207 16.42 -23.13 1.30
C ARG A 207 16.34 -22.25 0.04
N PRO A 208 17.14 -22.54 -1.00
CA PRO A 208 17.15 -21.74 -2.23
C PRO A 208 15.79 -21.68 -2.94
N GLU A 209 14.90 -22.64 -2.69
CA GLU A 209 13.53 -22.65 -3.20
C GLU A 209 12.69 -21.46 -2.73
N LEU A 210 12.99 -20.90 -1.54
CA LEU A 210 12.23 -19.77 -1.00
C LEU A 210 12.52 -18.46 -1.72
N THR A 211 13.71 -18.31 -2.33
CA THR A 211 14.12 -17.09 -3.06
C THR A 211 14.01 -17.24 -4.58
N ALA A 212 13.66 -18.42 -5.08
CA ALA A 212 13.55 -18.67 -6.52
C ALA A 212 12.52 -17.75 -7.20
N PHE A 213 11.51 -17.30 -6.46
CA PHE A 213 10.35 -16.60 -7.00
C PHE A 213 10.19 -15.16 -6.46
N ILE A 214 10.74 -14.87 -5.30
CA ILE A 214 10.68 -13.54 -4.66
C ILE A 214 11.98 -12.75 -4.93
N HIS A 215 12.05 -11.52 -4.43
CA HIS A 215 13.32 -10.81 -4.37
C HIS A 215 14.29 -11.51 -3.42
N ASP A 216 15.56 -11.69 -3.84
CA ASP A 216 16.61 -12.20 -2.96
C ASP A 216 17.03 -11.13 -1.93
N PRO A 217 16.67 -11.28 -0.64
CA PRO A 217 16.96 -10.26 0.37
C PRO A 217 18.45 -10.18 0.74
N ALA A 218 19.28 -11.13 0.30
CA ALA A 218 20.72 -11.05 0.47
C ALA A 218 21.39 -10.09 -0.54
N ARG A 219 20.70 -9.75 -1.64
CA ARG A 219 21.24 -8.89 -2.70
C ARG A 219 21.23 -7.40 -2.28
N PRO A 220 22.39 -6.73 -2.24
CA PRO A 220 22.44 -5.31 -1.89
C PRO A 220 21.94 -4.43 -3.05
N GLY A 221 21.22 -3.38 -2.70
CA GLY A 221 20.83 -2.28 -3.59
C GLY A 221 21.64 -1.01 -3.35
N GLN A 222 21.05 0.12 -3.74
CA GLN A 222 21.60 1.47 -3.58
C GLN A 222 21.99 1.74 -2.12
N GLY A 223 23.20 2.26 -1.89
CA GLY A 223 23.70 2.56 -0.54
C GLY A 223 23.92 1.32 0.34
N GLY A 224 24.01 0.11 -0.26
CA GLY A 224 24.16 -1.14 0.47
C GLY A 224 22.89 -1.60 1.20
N ARG A 225 21.73 -1.01 0.87
CA ARG A 225 20.43 -1.37 1.44
C ARG A 225 20.02 -2.79 1.05
N GLN A 226 19.27 -3.43 1.92
CA GLN A 226 18.62 -4.73 1.64
C GLN A 226 17.12 -4.52 1.50
N MET A 227 16.45 -5.38 0.74
CA MET A 227 15.01 -5.30 0.55
C MET A 227 14.37 -6.66 0.83
N SER A 228 13.25 -6.64 1.52
CA SER A 228 12.32 -7.76 1.53
C SER A 228 11.15 -7.36 0.65
N ALA A 229 10.88 -8.14 -0.39
CA ALA A 229 9.78 -7.88 -1.33
C ALA A 229 9.21 -9.19 -1.88
N ALA A 230 7.89 -9.24 -2.04
CA ALA A 230 7.24 -10.35 -2.74
C ALA A 230 7.66 -10.42 -4.22
N LEU A 231 7.96 -9.28 -4.85
CA LEU A 231 8.31 -9.20 -6.27
C LEU A 231 9.82 -9.04 -6.47
N ASN A 232 10.37 -9.85 -7.37
CA ASN A 232 11.67 -9.57 -7.97
C ASN A 232 11.54 -8.49 -9.07
N GLU A 233 12.67 -8.05 -9.64
CA GLU A 233 12.68 -6.96 -10.62
C GLU A 233 11.83 -7.26 -11.87
N GLU A 234 11.90 -8.47 -12.39
CA GLU A 234 11.18 -8.89 -13.58
C GLU A 234 9.67 -8.81 -13.39
N ARG A 235 9.17 -9.42 -12.30
CA ARG A 235 7.74 -9.41 -11.98
C ARG A 235 7.25 -8.02 -11.59
N LEU A 236 8.08 -7.25 -10.89
CA LEU A 236 7.78 -5.85 -10.60
C LEU A 236 7.52 -5.05 -11.88
N ARG A 237 8.38 -5.20 -12.90
CA ARG A 237 8.19 -4.51 -14.20
C ARG A 237 6.87 -4.91 -14.87
N ARG A 238 6.50 -6.19 -14.81
CA ARG A 238 5.25 -6.69 -15.40
C ARG A 238 4.01 -6.14 -14.70
N VAL A 239 4.00 -6.16 -13.37
CA VAL A 239 2.90 -5.56 -12.58
C VAL A 239 2.81 -4.05 -12.81
N LEU A 240 3.95 -3.35 -12.83
CA LEU A 240 3.97 -1.90 -13.08
C LEU A 240 3.46 -1.55 -14.48
N ALA A 241 3.78 -2.34 -15.50
CA ALA A 241 3.29 -2.10 -16.86
C ALA A 241 1.76 -2.13 -16.95
N VAL A 242 1.09 -3.07 -16.26
CA VAL A 242 -0.37 -3.11 -16.18
C VAL A 242 -0.92 -2.00 -15.29
N MET A 243 -0.28 -1.75 -14.14
CA MET A 243 -0.72 -0.73 -13.17
C MET A 243 -0.67 0.70 -13.73
N LEU A 244 0.29 1.00 -14.60
CA LEU A 244 0.56 2.33 -15.16
C LEU A 244 -0.06 2.53 -16.54
N ASP A 245 -0.86 1.58 -17.02
CA ASP A 245 -1.62 1.69 -18.27
C ASP A 245 -2.95 2.43 -18.03
N GLU A 246 -3.24 3.44 -18.86
CA GLU A 246 -4.44 4.27 -18.74
C GLU A 246 -5.72 3.57 -19.20
N ASP A 247 -5.59 2.54 -20.04
CA ASP A 247 -6.68 1.64 -20.42
C ASP A 247 -6.91 0.52 -19.38
N GLU A 248 -6.05 0.44 -18.36
CA GLU A 248 -6.19 -0.48 -17.23
C GLU A 248 -6.44 0.29 -15.91
N PHE A 249 -5.44 0.40 -15.04
CA PHE A 249 -5.59 0.93 -13.68
C PHE A 249 -5.35 2.43 -13.57
N LEU A 250 -4.51 3.02 -14.44
CA LEU A 250 -4.06 4.40 -14.29
C LEU A 250 -5.15 5.38 -14.77
N SER A 251 -5.82 6.04 -13.83
CA SER A 251 -6.75 7.13 -14.13
C SER A 251 -6.03 8.48 -14.07
N PRO A 252 -6.54 9.55 -14.73
CA PRO A 252 -6.11 10.93 -14.48
C PRO A 252 -6.17 11.36 -13.00
N TYR A 253 -6.88 10.61 -12.16
CA TYR A 253 -7.14 10.94 -10.76
C TYR A 253 -6.51 9.97 -9.74
N GLY A 254 -5.78 8.94 -10.19
CA GLY A 254 -5.16 7.92 -9.33
C GLY A 254 -5.33 6.51 -9.87
N LEU A 255 -5.12 5.47 -9.04
CA LEU A 255 -5.33 4.08 -9.44
C LEU A 255 -6.77 3.64 -9.15
N ARG A 256 -7.42 3.06 -10.18
CA ARG A 256 -8.76 2.45 -10.12
C ARG A 256 -8.73 1.16 -9.29
N SER A 257 -9.83 0.84 -8.61
CA SER A 257 -9.97 -0.41 -7.83
C SER A 257 -10.13 -1.68 -8.69
N VAL A 258 -10.64 -1.53 -9.91
CA VAL A 258 -10.68 -2.56 -10.95
C VAL A 258 -10.21 -1.93 -12.25
N SER A 259 -9.47 -2.70 -13.04
CA SER A 259 -9.00 -2.29 -14.34
C SER A 259 -10.15 -1.90 -15.28
N ARG A 260 -9.97 -0.81 -16.02
CA ARG A 260 -10.88 -0.37 -17.07
C ARG A 260 -10.99 -1.38 -18.23
N TYR A 261 -10.05 -2.32 -18.38
CA TYR A 261 -10.16 -3.47 -19.29
C TYR A 261 -11.49 -4.23 -19.14
N HIS A 262 -12.00 -4.34 -17.91
CA HIS A 262 -13.26 -5.01 -17.60
C HIS A 262 -14.52 -4.21 -17.99
N ALA A 263 -14.39 -3.02 -18.59
CA ALA A 263 -15.49 -2.32 -19.23
C ALA A 263 -15.95 -3.09 -20.49
N ASP A 264 -14.99 -3.52 -21.31
CA ASP A 264 -15.24 -4.28 -22.55
C ASP A 264 -15.16 -5.80 -22.33
N HIS A 265 -14.40 -6.24 -21.32
CA HIS A 265 -14.13 -7.65 -21.03
C HIS A 265 -14.53 -8.02 -19.59
N PRO A 266 -15.82 -7.98 -19.24
CA PRO A 266 -16.26 -8.34 -17.89
C PRO A 266 -15.86 -9.78 -17.56
N TYR A 267 -15.37 -10.00 -16.34
CA TYR A 267 -15.09 -11.34 -15.86
C TYR A 267 -16.40 -12.04 -15.48
N VAL A 268 -16.57 -13.28 -15.94
CA VAL A 268 -17.77 -14.08 -15.71
C VAL A 268 -17.35 -15.46 -15.22
N VAL A 269 -17.92 -15.90 -14.10
CA VAL A 269 -17.76 -17.26 -13.57
C VAL A 269 -19.12 -17.88 -13.31
N HIS A 270 -19.25 -19.17 -13.63
CA HIS A 270 -20.47 -19.93 -13.38
C HIS A 270 -20.25 -20.82 -12.16
N VAL A 271 -21.08 -20.64 -11.14
CA VAL A 271 -21.06 -21.46 -9.91
C VAL A 271 -22.42 -22.15 -9.79
N GLY A 272 -22.46 -23.44 -10.12
CA GLY A 272 -23.72 -24.16 -10.31
C GLY A 272 -24.51 -23.57 -11.48
N ASP A 273 -25.78 -23.24 -11.24
CA ASP A 273 -26.68 -22.63 -12.23
C ASP A 273 -26.65 -21.09 -12.21
N GLN A 274 -25.79 -20.48 -11.39
CA GLN A 274 -25.72 -19.02 -11.24
C GLN A 274 -24.50 -18.44 -11.97
N GLU A 275 -24.75 -17.42 -12.78
CA GLU A 275 -23.71 -16.58 -13.38
C GLU A 275 -23.33 -15.45 -12.41
N HIS A 276 -22.04 -15.32 -12.10
CA HIS A 276 -21.48 -14.20 -11.37
C HIS A 276 -20.61 -13.35 -12.30
N ARG A 277 -20.92 -12.05 -12.38
CA ARG A 277 -20.23 -11.09 -13.25
C ARG A 277 -19.54 -9.99 -12.45
N VAL A 278 -18.31 -9.67 -12.86
CA VAL A 278 -17.54 -8.51 -12.39
C VAL A 278 -17.20 -7.65 -13.60
N ALA A 279 -17.81 -6.46 -13.66
CA ALA A 279 -17.57 -5.45 -14.67
C ALA A 279 -16.88 -4.23 -14.05
N TYR A 280 -16.27 -3.40 -14.90
CA TYR A 280 -15.78 -2.07 -14.49
C TYR A 280 -16.96 -1.11 -14.26
N LEU A 281 -17.06 -0.59 -13.04
CA LEU A 281 -18.04 0.40 -12.60
C LEU A 281 -17.27 1.54 -11.94
N PRO A 282 -17.14 2.71 -12.57
CA PRO A 282 -16.28 3.77 -12.07
C PRO A 282 -16.84 4.48 -10.81
N ALA A 283 -18.07 4.16 -10.39
CA ALA A 283 -18.80 4.80 -9.30
C ALA A 283 -19.43 3.75 -8.37
N GLU A 284 -20.71 3.91 -8.02
CA GLU A 284 -21.49 2.95 -7.25
C GLU A 284 -21.61 1.60 -7.99
N SER A 285 -21.56 0.52 -7.22
CA SER A 285 -21.84 -0.84 -7.71
C SER A 285 -23.31 -0.96 -8.12
N ASP A 286 -23.58 -1.72 -9.17
CA ASP A 286 -24.93 -2.03 -9.66
C ASP A 286 -25.56 -3.25 -8.96
N THR A 287 -24.81 -3.91 -8.07
CA THR A 287 -25.23 -5.09 -7.31
C THR A 287 -24.82 -5.00 -5.84
N GLY A 288 -25.65 -5.56 -4.96
CA GLY A 288 -25.39 -5.71 -3.53
C GLY A 288 -24.78 -7.07 -3.13
N MET A 289 -24.11 -7.77 -4.06
CA MET A 289 -23.43 -9.04 -3.74
C MET A 289 -22.48 -8.85 -2.54
N PHE A 290 -22.49 -9.81 -1.61
CA PHE A 290 -21.79 -9.77 -0.30
C PHE A 290 -22.36 -8.81 0.76
N GLY A 291 -23.64 -8.43 0.68
CA GLY A 291 -24.39 -7.91 1.83
C GLY A 291 -24.22 -6.41 2.13
N GLY A 292 -23.74 -5.61 1.18
CA GLY A 292 -23.64 -4.15 1.31
C GLY A 292 -23.21 -3.43 0.02
N ASN A 293 -23.10 -2.09 0.08
CA ASN A 293 -22.59 -1.22 -0.99
C ASN A 293 -21.08 -1.44 -1.21
N SER A 294 -20.68 -2.57 -1.79
CA SER A 294 -19.26 -2.86 -2.08
C SER A 294 -18.78 -2.13 -3.34
N ASN A 295 -18.37 -0.88 -3.17
CA ASN A 295 -18.00 0.05 -4.26
C ASN A 295 -16.53 -0.05 -4.70
N TRP A 296 -16.00 -1.27 -4.81
CA TRP A 296 -14.60 -1.58 -5.16
C TRP A 296 -14.43 -2.05 -6.62
N ARG A 297 -15.36 -1.71 -7.51
CA ARG A 297 -15.43 -2.22 -8.88
C ARG A 297 -14.92 -1.24 -9.95
N GLY A 298 -14.12 -0.27 -9.56
CA GLY A 298 -13.62 0.75 -10.49
C GLY A 298 -13.30 2.12 -9.87
N PRO A 299 -13.93 2.58 -8.77
CA PRO A 299 -13.59 3.86 -8.17
C PRO A 299 -12.16 3.90 -7.62
N ILE A 300 -11.66 5.10 -7.38
CA ILE A 300 -10.36 5.37 -6.78
C ILE A 300 -10.51 5.50 -5.27
N TRP A 301 -9.70 4.74 -4.55
CA TRP A 301 -9.67 4.74 -3.09
C TRP A 301 -8.31 5.26 -2.61
N MET A 302 -8.35 6.33 -1.80
CA MET A 302 -7.14 6.96 -1.27
C MET A 302 -6.23 6.00 -0.46
N PRO A 303 -6.75 5.12 0.43
CA PRO A 303 -5.89 4.26 1.26
C PRO A 303 -4.93 3.40 0.43
N VAL A 304 -5.44 2.74 -0.62
CA VAL A 304 -4.61 1.81 -1.39
C VAL A 304 -3.62 2.54 -2.29
N ASN A 305 -4.02 3.70 -2.84
CA ASN A 305 -3.10 4.57 -3.55
C ASN A 305 -1.94 5.05 -2.66
N VAL A 306 -2.20 5.38 -1.39
CA VAL A 306 -1.15 5.71 -0.40
C VAL A 306 -0.17 4.54 -0.21
N LEU A 307 -0.68 3.30 -0.16
CA LEU A 307 0.16 2.10 -0.01
C LEU A 307 1.03 1.86 -1.25
N VAL A 308 0.48 2.05 -2.45
CA VAL A 308 1.24 1.94 -3.69
C VAL A 308 2.32 3.00 -3.76
N ILE A 309 2.01 4.26 -3.41
CA ILE A 309 3.02 5.34 -3.33
C ILE A 309 4.12 4.97 -2.31
N ARG A 310 3.76 4.46 -1.12
CA ARG A 310 4.73 3.94 -0.14
C ARG A 310 5.62 2.87 -0.77
N ALA A 311 5.03 1.89 -1.46
CA ALA A 311 5.74 0.77 -2.05
C ALA A 311 6.72 1.22 -3.14
N LEU A 312 6.28 2.09 -4.06
CA LEU A 312 7.13 2.69 -5.09
C LEU A 312 8.34 3.41 -4.50
N LEU A 313 8.13 4.16 -3.40
CA LEU A 313 9.23 4.82 -2.69
C LEU A 313 10.17 3.81 -2.03
N GLN A 314 9.68 2.72 -1.45
CA GLN A 314 10.54 1.63 -0.93
C GLN A 314 11.38 1.02 -2.04
N TYR A 315 10.78 0.63 -3.16
CA TYR A 315 11.55 0.12 -4.31
C TYR A 315 12.55 1.15 -4.83
N TYR A 316 12.19 2.44 -4.88
CA TYR A 316 13.12 3.50 -5.26
C TYR A 316 14.32 3.59 -4.30
N LEU A 317 14.12 3.46 -2.98
CA LEU A 317 15.24 3.45 -2.02
C LEU A 317 16.23 2.31 -2.28
N TYR A 318 15.75 1.18 -2.81
CA TYR A 318 16.56 0.02 -3.15
C TYR A 318 17.22 0.13 -4.52
N TYR A 319 16.46 0.46 -5.57
CA TYR A 319 16.96 0.47 -6.95
C TYR A 319 17.64 1.79 -7.35
N GLY A 320 17.29 2.90 -6.71
CA GLY A 320 17.71 4.24 -7.11
C GLY A 320 17.28 4.61 -8.53
N ASP A 321 18.06 5.48 -9.17
CA ASP A 321 17.81 5.96 -10.53
C ASP A 321 18.07 4.91 -11.62
N GLY A 322 18.64 3.76 -11.25
CA GLY A 322 18.96 2.68 -12.18
C GLY A 322 17.72 1.92 -12.67
N PHE A 323 16.61 1.95 -11.93
CA PHE A 323 15.34 1.38 -12.36
C PHE A 323 14.43 2.46 -12.91
N THR A 324 14.11 2.34 -14.19
CA THR A 324 13.09 3.15 -14.87
C THR A 324 12.00 2.25 -15.45
N ILE A 325 10.80 2.81 -15.56
CA ILE A 325 9.62 2.20 -16.16
C ILE A 325 8.86 3.27 -16.97
N GLU A 326 8.16 2.84 -18.00
CA GLU A 326 7.31 3.72 -18.78
C GLU A 326 6.09 4.16 -17.98
N CYS A 327 5.80 5.46 -17.93
CA CYS A 327 4.67 6.00 -17.18
C CYS A 327 4.13 7.27 -17.86
N PRO A 328 2.90 7.25 -18.41
CA PRO A 328 2.03 6.08 -18.56
C PRO A 328 2.62 4.97 -19.46
N THR A 329 2.16 3.73 -19.30
CA THR A 329 2.51 2.63 -20.22
C THR A 329 2.13 3.00 -21.65
N GLY A 330 3.01 2.76 -22.62
CA GLY A 330 2.81 3.12 -24.03
C GLY A 330 3.10 4.59 -24.40
N SER A 331 3.47 5.46 -23.45
CA SER A 331 3.76 6.88 -23.70
C SER A 331 5.16 7.21 -24.26
N GLY A 332 6.09 6.26 -24.22
CA GLY A 332 7.53 6.42 -24.46
C GLY A 332 8.29 7.13 -23.33
N ARG A 333 7.60 7.64 -22.29
CA ARG A 333 8.21 8.40 -21.20
C ARG A 333 8.71 7.48 -20.09
N GLN A 334 10.02 7.34 -19.98
CA GLN A 334 10.67 6.60 -18.88
C GLN A 334 10.76 7.47 -17.62
N MET A 335 10.37 6.90 -16.48
CA MET A 335 10.35 7.55 -15.17
C MET A 335 10.99 6.63 -14.12
N THR A 336 11.72 7.21 -13.17
CA THR A 336 12.17 6.46 -11.97
C THR A 336 10.98 6.18 -11.06
N LEU A 337 11.10 5.22 -10.15
CA LEU A 337 10.03 4.88 -9.22
C LEU A 337 9.65 6.04 -8.28
N TYR A 338 10.57 6.96 -7.98
CA TYR A 338 10.24 8.20 -7.28
C TYR A 338 9.31 9.09 -8.11
N GLN A 339 9.64 9.27 -9.39
CA GLN A 339 8.86 10.10 -10.30
C GLN A 339 7.48 9.49 -10.56
N VAL A 340 7.37 8.16 -10.65
CA VAL A 340 6.06 7.48 -10.75
C VAL A 340 5.22 7.72 -9.49
N ALA A 341 5.83 7.63 -8.30
CA ALA A 341 5.14 7.92 -7.05
C ALA A 341 4.66 9.39 -6.98
N GLU A 342 5.48 10.32 -7.47
CA GLU A 342 5.15 11.75 -7.58
C GLU A 342 4.02 12.01 -8.58
N GLU A 343 4.03 11.35 -9.74
CA GLU A 343 2.96 11.43 -10.74
C GLU A 343 1.61 10.96 -10.17
N LEU A 344 1.59 9.80 -9.49
CA LEU A 344 0.39 9.31 -8.80
C LEU A 344 -0.07 10.30 -7.72
N GLY A 345 0.87 10.86 -6.95
CA GLY A 345 0.57 11.88 -5.96
C GLY A 345 -0.03 13.15 -6.57
N GLY A 346 0.46 13.56 -7.74
CA GLY A 346 -0.06 14.68 -8.52
C GLY A 346 -1.49 14.43 -9.02
N ARG A 347 -1.78 13.23 -9.53
CA ARG A 347 -3.12 12.81 -9.97
C ARG A 347 -4.14 12.83 -8.83
N LEU A 348 -3.77 12.26 -7.67
CA LEU A 348 -4.60 12.26 -6.47
C LEU A 348 -4.83 13.68 -5.92
N ALA A 349 -3.79 14.53 -5.92
CA ALA A 349 -3.94 15.92 -5.53
C ALA A 349 -4.84 16.68 -6.51
N GLY A 350 -4.75 16.36 -7.81
CA GLY A 350 -5.54 16.93 -8.89
C GLY A 350 -7.05 16.84 -8.66
N ILE A 351 -7.52 15.78 -7.98
CA ILE A 351 -8.93 15.63 -7.56
C ILE A 351 -9.44 16.88 -6.83
N PHE A 352 -8.60 17.47 -5.97
CA PHE A 352 -8.96 18.58 -5.11
C PHE A 352 -8.57 19.94 -5.67
N LEU A 353 -7.75 19.99 -6.73
CA LEU A 353 -7.26 21.24 -7.31
C LEU A 353 -8.21 21.76 -8.40
N LYS A 354 -8.11 23.06 -8.70
CA LYS A 354 -8.82 23.63 -9.85
C LYS A 354 -8.09 23.22 -11.13
N ASP A 355 -8.85 22.72 -12.10
CA ASP A 355 -8.39 22.46 -13.45
C ASP A 355 -8.32 23.75 -14.29
N GLU A 356 -8.02 23.61 -15.57
CA GLU A 356 -7.94 24.73 -16.53
C GLU A 356 -9.28 25.46 -16.72
N SER A 357 -10.41 24.80 -16.46
CA SER A 357 -11.75 25.39 -16.47
C SER A 357 -12.10 26.09 -15.15
N GLY A 358 -11.21 26.04 -14.15
CA GLY A 358 -11.42 26.58 -12.82
C GLY A 358 -12.30 25.72 -11.93
N ARG A 359 -12.67 24.51 -12.37
CA ARG A 359 -13.51 23.54 -11.64
C ARG A 359 -12.64 22.56 -10.86
N ARG A 360 -13.18 21.99 -9.78
CA ARG A 360 -12.52 20.91 -9.04
C ARG A 360 -13.19 19.57 -9.35
N PRO A 361 -12.44 18.52 -9.73
CA PRO A 361 -13.01 17.19 -9.98
C PRO A 361 -13.85 16.67 -8.80
N VAL A 362 -13.38 16.86 -7.55
CA VAL A 362 -14.04 16.38 -6.32
C VAL A 362 -15.52 16.76 -6.20
N TYR A 363 -15.95 17.87 -6.80
CA TYR A 363 -17.34 18.31 -6.73
C TYR A 363 -18.22 17.83 -7.90
N GLY A 364 -17.63 17.20 -8.92
CA GLY A 364 -18.32 16.78 -10.14
C GLY A 364 -19.16 17.93 -10.71
N ASP A 365 -20.43 17.65 -10.99
CA ASP A 365 -21.40 18.64 -11.52
C ASP A 365 -22.17 19.41 -10.45
N THR A 366 -21.76 19.31 -9.18
CA THR A 366 -22.44 20.01 -8.08
C THR A 366 -22.14 21.50 -8.09
N ARG A 367 -22.93 22.26 -8.87
CA ARG A 367 -22.74 23.71 -9.12
C ARG A 367 -22.54 24.54 -7.85
N LYS A 368 -23.24 24.21 -6.76
CA LYS A 368 -23.11 24.91 -5.47
C LYS A 368 -21.67 24.95 -4.97
N PHE A 369 -20.95 23.84 -5.06
CA PHE A 369 -19.55 23.74 -4.63
C PHE A 369 -18.55 24.12 -5.73
N GLN A 370 -18.97 24.25 -6.99
CA GLN A 370 -18.10 24.74 -8.05
C GLN A 370 -18.08 26.27 -8.14
N GLU A 371 -19.26 26.90 -8.03
CA GLU A 371 -19.46 28.28 -8.46
C GLU A 371 -19.64 29.26 -7.27
N ASP A 372 -20.27 28.83 -6.17
CA ASP A 372 -20.66 29.74 -5.09
C ASP A 372 -19.42 30.27 -4.34
N PRO A 373 -19.21 31.61 -4.26
CA PRO A 373 -18.06 32.20 -3.59
C PRO A 373 -17.89 31.81 -2.12
N HIS A 374 -18.96 31.39 -1.44
CA HIS A 374 -18.91 30.99 -0.03
C HIS A 374 -18.61 29.50 0.17
N TRP A 375 -18.83 28.67 -0.85
CA TRP A 375 -18.75 27.21 -0.72
C TRP A 375 -17.63 26.59 -1.57
N ARG A 376 -17.19 27.25 -2.65
CA ARG A 376 -16.26 26.68 -3.63
C ARG A 376 -14.85 26.39 -3.13
N ASP A 377 -14.50 26.94 -1.98
CA ASP A 377 -13.21 26.72 -1.32
C ASP A 377 -13.36 25.94 0.01
N CYS A 378 -14.57 25.46 0.33
CA CYS A 378 -14.86 24.55 1.43
C CYS A 378 -14.69 23.09 0.97
N LEU A 379 -13.45 22.62 0.89
CA LEU A 379 -13.12 21.28 0.40
C LEU A 379 -13.77 20.18 1.24
N LEU A 380 -14.43 19.26 0.55
CA LEU A 380 -15.03 18.07 1.13
C LEU A 380 -14.12 16.87 0.90
N PHE A 381 -14.11 15.95 1.86
CA PHE A 381 -13.30 14.73 1.81
C PHE A 381 -14.23 13.55 1.68
N TYR A 382 -14.30 12.98 0.47
CA TYR A 382 -15.20 11.88 0.19
C TYR A 382 -14.57 10.54 0.51
N GLU A 383 -15.42 9.52 0.65
CA GLU A 383 -15.02 8.15 0.96
C GLU A 383 -14.15 7.56 -0.16
N TYR A 384 -14.58 7.77 -1.41
CA TYR A 384 -13.90 7.35 -2.62
C TYR A 384 -14.25 8.28 -3.80
N PHE A 385 -13.61 8.09 -4.95
CA PHE A 385 -13.73 8.99 -6.10
C PHE A 385 -14.04 8.23 -7.38
N HIS A 386 -14.81 8.85 -8.26
CA HIS A 386 -15.15 8.28 -9.55
C HIS A 386 -13.90 7.97 -10.37
N GLY A 387 -13.79 6.75 -10.89
CA GLY A 387 -12.61 6.24 -11.58
C GLY A 387 -12.20 7.07 -12.80
N ASP A 388 -13.15 7.66 -13.52
CA ASP A 388 -12.85 8.37 -14.79
C ASP A 388 -12.94 9.90 -14.72
N ASN A 389 -13.52 10.50 -13.68
CA ASN A 389 -13.73 11.96 -13.62
C ASN A 389 -13.38 12.58 -12.25
N GLY A 390 -13.00 11.77 -11.26
CA GLY A 390 -12.55 12.26 -9.95
C GLY A 390 -13.64 12.84 -9.05
N ALA A 391 -14.93 12.73 -9.41
CA ALA A 391 -16.03 13.17 -8.54
C ALA A 391 -16.04 12.42 -7.21
N GLY A 392 -16.23 13.13 -6.11
CA GLY A 392 -16.34 12.54 -4.78
C GLY A 392 -17.66 11.81 -4.57
N ILE A 393 -17.60 10.60 -4.01
CA ILE A 393 -18.75 9.70 -3.80
C ILE A 393 -18.68 9.11 -2.38
N GLY A 394 -19.84 8.74 -1.81
CA GLY A 394 -19.95 8.21 -0.46
C GLY A 394 -19.94 9.31 0.61
N ALA A 395 -19.53 8.96 1.83
CA ALA A 395 -19.50 9.90 2.95
C ALA A 395 -18.57 11.10 2.67
N SER A 396 -19.08 12.34 2.79
CA SER A 396 -18.41 13.56 2.31
C SER A 396 -17.53 14.29 3.35
N HIS A 397 -17.45 13.76 4.56
CA HIS A 397 -16.61 14.28 5.65
C HIS A 397 -15.61 13.23 6.15
N GLN A 398 -15.13 12.38 5.24
CA GLN A 398 -14.16 11.33 5.47
C GLN A 398 -12.73 11.91 5.60
N THR A 399 -12.52 12.80 6.58
CA THR A 399 -11.19 13.30 6.96
C THR A 399 -10.34 12.25 7.71
N GLY A 400 -10.77 10.98 7.67
CA GLY A 400 -9.93 9.81 7.94
C GLY A 400 -8.94 9.57 6.81
N TRP A 401 -9.08 8.48 6.06
CA TRP A 401 -8.07 8.09 5.07
C TRP A 401 -7.89 9.09 3.91
N THR A 402 -8.92 9.84 3.52
CA THR A 402 -8.83 10.76 2.39
C THR A 402 -7.96 11.98 2.73
N GLY A 403 -7.84 12.32 4.02
CA GLY A 403 -6.93 13.35 4.50
C GLY A 403 -5.45 13.08 4.21
N ALA A 404 -5.09 11.81 3.92
CA ALA A 404 -3.72 11.43 3.56
C ALA A 404 -3.18 12.16 2.31
N VAL A 405 -4.05 12.70 1.44
CA VAL A 405 -3.64 13.54 0.31
C VAL A 405 -2.79 14.73 0.74
N ALA A 406 -3.07 15.33 1.91
CA ALA A 406 -2.26 16.42 2.44
C ALA A 406 -0.82 15.96 2.74
N ARG A 407 -0.65 14.72 3.24
CA ARG A 407 0.68 14.15 3.48
C ARG A 407 1.42 13.88 2.18
N ILE A 408 0.72 13.36 1.16
CA ILE A 408 1.27 13.12 -0.18
C ILE A 408 1.78 14.43 -0.78
N MET A 409 0.94 15.47 -0.83
CA MET A 409 1.30 16.78 -1.36
C MET A 409 2.50 17.37 -0.61
N HIS A 410 2.49 17.27 0.72
CA HIS A 410 3.59 17.75 1.55
C HIS A 410 4.89 16.99 1.26
N LEU A 411 4.85 15.66 1.12
CA LEU A 411 6.03 14.83 0.86
C LEU A 411 6.76 15.28 -0.40
N PHE A 412 6.05 15.37 -1.52
CA PHE A 412 6.65 15.74 -2.79
C PHE A 412 6.99 17.24 -2.88
N ALA A 413 6.40 18.09 -2.05
CA ALA A 413 6.80 19.49 -1.93
C ALA A 413 8.08 19.70 -1.09
N THR A 414 8.39 18.80 -0.15
CA THR A 414 9.49 18.95 0.82
C THR A 414 10.57 17.88 0.70
N SER A 415 10.54 17.06 -0.33
CA SER A 415 11.51 15.99 -0.54
C SER A 415 11.82 15.87 -2.02
N THR A 416 13.07 15.55 -2.33
CA THR A 416 13.55 15.26 -3.68
C THR A 416 13.99 13.81 -3.78
N ALA A 417 14.09 13.29 -5.00
CA ALA A 417 14.59 11.96 -5.28
C ALA A 417 16.01 11.72 -4.69
N ALA A 418 16.88 12.73 -4.74
CA ALA A 418 18.22 12.68 -4.15
C ALA A 418 18.16 12.59 -2.60
N GLN A 419 17.34 13.44 -1.96
CA GLN A 419 17.15 13.42 -0.51
C GLN A 419 16.55 12.10 -0.02
N ALA A 420 15.64 11.50 -0.81
CA ALA A 420 15.11 10.17 -0.51
C ALA A 420 16.23 9.11 -0.47
N LEU A 421 17.15 9.11 -1.44
CA LEU A 421 18.28 8.17 -1.42
C LEU A 421 19.27 8.45 -0.30
N GLU A 422 19.51 9.72 0.04
CA GLU A 422 20.42 10.12 1.12
C GLU A 422 19.86 9.77 2.51
N LEU A 423 18.64 10.20 2.81
CA LEU A 423 18.01 10.05 4.13
C LEU A 423 17.30 8.69 4.32
N GLY A 424 17.14 7.91 3.24
CA GLY A 424 16.41 6.65 3.27
C GLY A 424 14.95 6.86 3.72
N LYS A 425 14.48 5.99 4.61
CA LYS A 425 13.11 6.09 5.15
C LYS A 425 12.85 7.36 5.95
N MET A 426 13.88 8.06 6.43
CA MET A 426 13.71 9.32 7.16
C MET A 426 13.24 10.45 6.24
N ALA A 427 13.49 10.40 4.93
CA ALA A 427 12.96 11.38 3.99
C ALA A 427 11.42 11.48 4.06
N ALA A 428 10.74 10.37 4.39
CA ALA A 428 9.29 10.35 4.53
C ALA A 428 8.77 11.04 5.81
N VAL A 429 9.64 11.52 6.69
CA VAL A 429 9.25 12.21 7.94
C VAL A 429 10.07 13.46 8.25
N THR A 430 11.19 13.66 7.56
CA THR A 430 12.03 14.86 7.67
C THR A 430 11.56 15.92 6.69
N GLU A 431 11.22 17.10 7.22
CA GLU A 431 10.87 18.26 6.39
C GLU A 431 12.18 18.91 5.91
N THR A 432 12.52 18.72 4.62
CA THR A 432 13.66 19.39 4.01
C THR A 432 13.17 20.48 3.08
N ALA A 433 13.75 21.69 3.14
CA ALA A 433 13.49 22.68 2.10
C ALA A 433 14.03 22.12 0.77
N PRO A 434 13.26 22.11 -0.33
CA PRO A 434 13.81 21.78 -1.63
C PRO A 434 14.94 22.78 -1.97
N PRO A 435 16.01 22.34 -2.67
CA PRO A 435 17.06 23.25 -3.11
C PRO A 435 16.46 24.42 -3.89
N ALA A 436 16.94 25.64 -3.63
CA ALA A 436 16.38 26.85 -4.22
C ALA A 436 16.53 26.86 -5.77
N GLY A 437 15.44 26.58 -6.49
CA GLY A 437 15.28 26.85 -7.94
C GLY A 437 14.28 25.90 -8.62
N LYS A 438 13.37 26.29 -9.52
CA LYS A 438 13.05 27.56 -10.19
C LYS A 438 11.66 28.02 -9.72
N GLY A 439 11.56 29.24 -9.19
CA GLY A 439 10.26 29.81 -8.82
C GLY A 439 9.33 29.86 -10.03
N ARG A 440 8.16 29.21 -9.94
CA ARG A 440 7.02 29.65 -10.73
C ARG A 440 6.74 31.09 -10.29
N ALA A 441 6.94 32.04 -11.21
CA ALA A 441 6.67 33.44 -10.95
C ALA A 441 5.25 33.58 -10.39
N ARG A 442 5.15 34.07 -9.16
CA ARG A 442 3.88 34.49 -8.57
C ARG A 442 3.34 35.60 -9.47
N PRO A 443 2.12 35.50 -10.04
CA PRO A 443 1.58 36.60 -10.81
C PRO A 443 1.51 37.84 -9.89
N PRO A 444 1.85 39.04 -10.40
CA PRO A 444 1.84 40.24 -9.58
C PRO A 444 0.45 40.42 -8.98
N ALA A 445 0.41 40.69 -7.67
CA ALA A 445 -0.83 41.05 -6.99
C ALA A 445 -1.41 42.28 -7.68
N GLY A 446 -2.54 42.11 -8.35
CA GLY A 446 -3.27 43.20 -8.96
C GLY A 446 -3.57 44.26 -7.90
N SER A 447 -3.08 45.46 -8.13
CA SER A 447 -3.45 46.65 -7.37
C SER A 447 -4.97 46.79 -7.40
N ARG A 448 -5.62 46.68 -6.24
CA ARG A 448 -6.98 47.19 -6.08
C ARG A 448 -6.90 48.71 -6.17
N SER A 449 -7.37 49.26 -7.27
CA SER A 449 -7.69 50.68 -7.40
C SER A 449 -9.14 50.91 -6.99
N GLN A 450 -9.28 51.79 -5.98
CA GLN A 450 -10.46 52.43 -5.40
C GLN A 450 -11.38 51.60 -4.51
#